data_AF-A0A8S3JFE2-F1
#
_entry.id   AF-A0A8S3JFE2-F1
#
_cell.length_a   1.000
_cell.length_b   1.000
_cell.length_c   1.000
_cell.angle_alpha   90.00
_cell.angle_beta   90.00
_cell.angle_gamma   90.00
#
_symmetry.space_group_name_H-M   'P 1'
#
loop_
_entity.id
_entity.type
_entity.pdbx_description
1 polymer ?
#
loop_
_entity_poly.entity_id
_entity_poly.type
_entity_poly.pdbx_seq_one_letter_code
_entity_poly.pdbx_strand_id
1 'polypeptide(L)'
;CLLTKFLITKNQEIIHINTNSSLQTEEQSIDNEPVTKKRRSSSLTSTWFKLNICSGGPYRVLYSSDMLEQLTQAIIKQELNTFDRFNLENDMYALAMGGFTSLVDYLRLLLNAYVNELDDELVWKDIESNIIRIGTLLEYDKQLFDFYRQFVICFHQNLYQRLGLTSNANNELESVARGRLRCFLLVILGNTFKTDD
;
A
#
# COMPACT_ATOMS: atom_id res chain seq x y z
N CYS A 1 29.08 -22.35 -22.94
CA CYS A 1 29.34 -20.93 -22.63
C CYS A 1 28.58 -20.61 -21.35
N LEU A 2 29.30 -20.26 -20.29
CA LEU A 2 28.83 -20.17 -18.91
C LEU A 2 27.76 -19.09 -18.74
N LEU A 3 26.55 -19.46 -18.34
CA LEU A 3 25.61 -18.54 -17.70
C LEU A 3 25.56 -18.88 -16.22
N THR A 4 26.50 -18.26 -15.53
CA THR A 4 26.69 -18.22 -14.09
C THR A 4 25.36 -17.90 -13.41
N LYS A 5 24.87 -18.85 -12.61
CA LYS A 5 23.83 -18.61 -11.61
C LYS A 5 24.24 -17.39 -10.77
N PHE A 6 23.53 -16.28 -10.91
CA PHE A 6 23.54 -15.22 -9.89
C PHE A 6 22.79 -15.75 -8.66
N LEU A 7 23.43 -16.66 -7.91
CA LEU A 7 23.03 -16.94 -6.54
C LEU A 7 23.46 -15.73 -5.72
N ILE A 8 22.52 -14.80 -5.53
CA ILE A 8 22.59 -13.86 -4.41
C ILE A 8 22.45 -14.73 -3.16
N THR A 9 23.56 -15.26 -2.64
CA THR A 9 23.60 -15.80 -1.28
C THR A 9 23.56 -14.61 -0.33
N LYS A 10 22.37 -14.07 -0.07
CA LYS A 10 22.15 -13.16 1.05
C LYS A 10 21.65 -13.99 2.23
N ASN A 11 22.41 -13.97 3.32
CA ASN A 11 21.88 -14.27 4.65
C ASN A 11 20.80 -13.21 4.94
N GLN A 12 19.56 -13.48 4.53
CA GLN A 12 18.40 -12.68 4.91
C GLN A 12 17.93 -13.22 6.26
N GLU A 13 18.10 -12.43 7.31
CA GLU A 13 17.54 -12.75 8.63
C GLU A 13 16.05 -12.40 8.63
N ILE A 14 15.20 -13.43 8.58
CA ILE A 14 13.76 -13.29 8.75
C ILE A 14 13.47 -13.39 10.25
N ILE A 15 13.13 -12.26 10.87
CA ILE A 15 12.67 -12.24 12.26
C ILE A 15 11.17 -12.51 12.25
N HIS A 16 10.79 -13.72 12.65
CA HIS A 16 9.39 -14.06 12.89
C HIS A 16 8.91 -13.40 14.18
N ILE A 17 8.06 -12.39 14.06
CA ILE A 17 7.38 -11.77 15.19
C ILE A 17 6.03 -12.47 15.35
N ASN A 18 5.93 -13.43 16.28
CA ASN A 18 4.66 -14.04 16.64
C ASN A 18 3.90 -13.09 17.57
N THR A 19 2.82 -12.50 17.08
CA THR A 19 1.84 -11.83 17.94
C THR A 19 1.03 -12.91 18.66
N ASN A 20 1.47 -13.32 19.85
CA ASN A 20 0.58 -14.04 20.75
C ASN A 20 -0.59 -13.10 21.06
N SER A 21 -1.78 -13.45 20.59
CA SER A 21 -3.02 -12.75 20.90
C SER A 21 -3.17 -12.60 22.42
N SER A 22 -3.43 -11.36 22.86
CA SER A 22 -3.64 -10.89 24.23
C SER A 22 -2.37 -10.48 25.00
N LEU A 23 -1.81 -9.32 24.67
CA LEU A 23 -1.08 -8.52 25.67
C LEU A 23 -2.11 -8.03 26.69
N GLN A 24 -2.28 -8.78 27.79
CA GLN A 24 -2.72 -8.19 29.04
C GLN A 24 -1.53 -7.40 29.57
N THR A 25 -1.54 -6.08 29.39
CA THR A 25 -0.57 -5.19 30.02
C THR A 25 -0.88 -5.19 31.51
N GLU A 26 -0.15 -6.01 32.29
CA GLU A 26 -0.07 -5.84 33.74
C GLU A 26 0.82 -4.63 34.03
N GLU A 27 0.23 -3.44 34.08
CA GLU A 27 0.82 -2.36 34.87
C GLU A 27 0.60 -2.70 36.35
N GLN A 28 1.66 -3.17 37.01
CA GLN A 28 1.71 -3.22 38.47
C GLN A 28 1.78 -1.78 39.01
N SER A 29 0.63 -1.22 39.37
CA SER A 29 0.54 -0.08 40.29
C SER A 29 0.01 -0.57 41.63
N ILE A 30 0.84 -0.40 42.66
CA ILE A 30 0.54 -0.73 44.06
C ILE A 30 -0.49 0.26 44.63
N ASP A 31 -1.48 -0.31 45.32
CA ASP A 31 -2.43 0.22 46.34
C ASP A 31 -3.78 0.90 45.99
N ASN A 32 -4.84 0.07 46.09
CA ASN A 32 -6.07 0.15 46.93
C ASN A 32 -7.17 1.24 46.75
N GLU A 33 -8.29 0.88 46.10
CA GLU A 33 -9.67 0.88 46.68
C GLU A 33 -10.72 0.28 45.69
N PRO A 34 -11.83 -0.36 46.15
CA PRO A 34 -12.75 -1.06 45.25
C PRO A 34 -13.92 -0.16 44.81
N VAL A 35 -13.90 0.32 43.57
CA VAL A 35 -15.09 0.93 42.95
C VAL A 35 -15.64 0.01 41.87
N THR A 36 -16.76 -0.64 42.19
CA THR A 36 -17.59 -1.38 41.25
C THR A 36 -18.04 -0.48 40.09
N LYS A 37 -17.45 -0.65 38.91
CA LYS A 37 -18.00 -0.11 37.65
C LYS A 37 -18.23 -1.25 36.67
N LYS A 38 -19.51 -1.43 36.35
CA LYS A 38 -20.06 -2.30 35.29
C LYS A 38 -19.09 -2.38 34.11
N ARG A 39 -18.63 -3.60 33.80
CA ARG A 39 -18.02 -3.94 32.52
C ARG A 39 -19.00 -3.54 31.42
N ARG A 40 -18.79 -2.38 30.80
CA ARG A 40 -19.33 -2.11 29.47
C ARG A 40 -18.67 -3.15 28.57
N SER A 41 -19.46 -4.02 27.96
CA SER A 41 -18.98 -4.86 26.87
C SER A 41 -18.42 -3.92 25.81
N SER A 42 -17.10 -3.76 25.77
CA SER A 42 -16.42 -3.04 24.72
C SER A 42 -16.77 -3.76 23.42
N SER A 43 -17.54 -3.10 22.54
CA SER A 43 -17.67 -3.57 21.17
C SER A 43 -16.27 -3.80 20.64
N LEU A 44 -16.01 -4.99 20.09
CA LEU A 44 -14.73 -5.38 19.50
C LEU A 44 -14.29 -4.27 18.53
N THR A 45 -13.46 -3.37 19.03
CA THR A 45 -12.87 -2.29 18.25
C THR A 45 -11.92 -2.98 17.29
N SER A 46 -12.24 -2.93 15.99
CA SER A 46 -11.42 -3.38 14.88
C SER A 46 -9.93 -3.19 15.19
N THR A 47 -9.24 -4.25 15.63
CA THR A 47 -7.87 -4.13 16.15
C THR A 47 -6.93 -4.63 15.08
N TRP A 48 -6.58 -3.75 14.14
CA TRP A 48 -5.44 -3.99 13.26
C TRP A 48 -4.14 -3.72 14.04
N PHE A 49 -3.05 -4.34 13.59
CA PHE A 49 -1.73 -4.20 14.20
C PHE A 49 -0.70 -3.83 13.12
N LYS A 50 0.02 -2.72 13.32
CA LYS A 50 1.05 -2.20 12.40
C LYS A 50 2.42 -2.17 13.08
N LEU A 51 3.40 -2.79 12.46
CA LEU A 51 4.83 -2.68 12.79
C LEU A 51 5.50 -1.63 11.90
N ASN A 52 6.69 -1.18 12.29
CA ASN A 52 7.41 -0.10 11.61
C ASN A 52 6.56 1.18 11.43
N ILE A 53 6.00 1.68 12.53
CA ILE A 53 5.16 2.88 12.54
C ILE A 53 5.95 4.06 11.96
N CYS A 54 5.32 4.83 11.07
CA CYS A 54 5.88 5.99 10.38
C CYS A 54 7.17 5.70 9.60
N SER A 55 7.41 4.45 9.16
CA SER A 55 8.65 4.05 8.47
C SER A 55 9.94 4.35 9.27
N GLY A 56 9.89 4.29 10.60
CA GLY A 56 11.01 4.71 11.45
C GLY A 56 12.25 3.81 11.43
N GLY A 57 12.12 2.54 11.02
CA GLY A 57 13.19 1.54 11.07
C GLY A 57 13.65 1.04 9.70
N PRO A 58 14.91 0.58 9.58
CA PRO A 58 15.50 0.10 8.32
C PRO A 58 15.12 -1.37 8.02
N TYR A 59 13.86 -1.73 8.22
CA TYR A 59 13.36 -3.09 8.00
C TYR A 59 12.00 -3.06 7.29
N ARG A 60 11.64 -4.18 6.65
CA ARG A 60 10.36 -4.37 5.97
C ARG A 60 9.52 -5.39 6.70
N VAL A 61 8.21 -5.22 6.67
CA VAL A 61 7.28 -6.09 7.39
C VAL A 61 6.44 -6.89 6.41
N LEU A 62 6.59 -8.22 6.43
CA LEU A 62 5.71 -9.15 5.73
C LEU A 62 4.58 -9.56 6.68
N TYR A 63 3.38 -9.04 6.44
CA TYR A 63 2.19 -9.42 7.20
C TYR A 63 1.62 -10.74 6.69
N SER A 64 1.01 -11.52 7.61
CA SER A 64 0.15 -12.64 7.21
C SER A 64 -1.08 -12.12 6.46
N SER A 65 -1.76 -13.00 5.72
CA SER A 65 -2.96 -12.65 4.96
C SER A 65 -4.04 -12.01 5.84
N ASP A 66 -4.31 -12.59 7.02
CA ASP A 66 -5.30 -12.06 7.97
C ASP A 66 -4.92 -10.67 8.50
N MET A 67 -3.64 -10.43 8.79
CA MET A 67 -3.17 -9.12 9.26
C MET A 67 -3.20 -8.09 8.14
N LEU A 68 -2.84 -8.48 6.91
CA LEU A 68 -2.90 -7.60 5.75
C LEU A 68 -4.34 -7.22 5.41
N GLU A 69 -5.30 -8.13 5.57
CA GLU A 69 -6.73 -7.84 5.40
C GLU A 69 -7.22 -6.82 6.44
N GLN A 70 -6.82 -6.96 7.71
CA GLN A 70 -7.14 -5.98 8.75
C GLN A 70 -6.55 -4.60 8.45
N LEU A 71 -5.30 -4.55 7.98
CA LEU A 71 -4.65 -3.30 7.55
C LEU A 71 -5.31 -2.70 6.29
N THR A 72 -5.78 -3.55 5.37
CA THR A 72 -6.57 -3.11 4.21
C THR A 72 -7.85 -2.41 4.67
N GLN A 73 -8.57 -2.99 5.64
CA GLN A 73 -9.75 -2.33 6.23
C GLN A 73 -9.40 -1.02 6.93
N ALA A 74 -8.24 -0.95 7.61
CA ALA A 74 -7.76 0.27 8.24
C ALA A 74 -7.47 1.39 7.23
N ILE A 75 -6.91 1.05 6.06
CA ILE A 75 -6.69 2.00 4.95
C ILE A 75 -8.02 2.54 4.44
N ILE A 76 -8.96 1.65 4.14
CA ILE A 76 -10.29 2.03 3.61
C ILE A 76 -11.02 2.97 4.58
N LYS A 77 -10.91 2.69 5.89
CA LYS A 77 -11.51 3.51 6.96
C LYS A 77 -10.70 4.77 7.30
N GLN A 78 -9.55 4.98 6.65
CA GLN A 78 -8.64 6.10 6.89
C GLN A 78 -8.14 6.17 8.34
N GLU A 79 -7.92 4.99 8.95
CA GLU A 79 -7.41 4.84 10.32
C GLU A 79 -5.87 4.89 10.38
N LEU A 80 -5.19 4.67 9.24
CA LEU A 80 -3.73 4.79 9.12
C LEU A 80 -3.33 6.17 8.60
N ASN A 81 -2.25 6.74 9.14
CA ASN A 81 -1.67 7.98 8.61
C ASN A 81 -0.95 7.76 7.27
N THR A 82 -0.66 8.86 6.56
CA THR A 82 -0.02 8.84 5.22
C THR A 82 1.29 8.05 5.18
N PHE A 83 2.14 8.14 6.21
CA PHE A 83 3.42 7.43 6.25
C PHE A 83 3.25 5.93 6.44
N ASP A 84 2.26 5.49 7.22
CA ASP A 84 1.98 4.07 7.42
C ASP A 84 1.35 3.44 6.19
N ARG A 85 0.49 4.17 5.46
CA ARG A 85 -0.06 3.72 4.17
C ARG A 85 1.02 3.64 3.10
N PHE A 86 1.88 4.65 3.00
CA PHE A 86 3.06 4.61 2.13
C PHE A 86 3.97 3.41 2.48
N ASN A 87 4.27 3.20 3.77
CA ASN A 87 5.14 2.12 4.21
C ASN A 87 4.61 0.73 3.83
N LEU A 88 3.31 0.50 4.02
CA LEU A 88 2.71 -0.80 3.75
C LEU A 88 2.77 -1.17 2.26
N GLU A 89 2.44 -0.23 1.39
CA GLU A 89 2.50 -0.42 -0.06
C GLU A 89 3.94 -0.59 -0.54
N ASN A 90 4.87 0.24 -0.05
CA ASN A 90 6.28 0.16 -0.40
C ASN A 90 6.91 -1.17 0.03
N ASP A 91 6.59 -1.65 1.23
CA ASP A 91 7.04 -2.96 1.73
C ASP A 91 6.48 -4.08 0.86
N MET A 92 5.19 -4.06 0.55
CA MET A 92 4.56 -5.09 -0.27
C MET A 92 5.15 -5.17 -1.68
N TYR A 93 5.41 -4.03 -2.31
CA TYR A 93 6.11 -4.00 -3.60
C TYR A 93 7.53 -4.58 -3.49
N ALA A 94 8.31 -4.12 -2.52
CA ALA A 94 9.70 -4.57 -2.36
C ALA A 94 9.80 -6.07 -1.99
N LEU A 95 8.88 -6.57 -1.17
CA LEU A 95 8.77 -7.98 -0.82
C LEU A 95 8.36 -8.82 -2.04
N ALA A 96 7.47 -8.30 -2.90
CA ALA A 96 7.10 -8.96 -4.15
C ALA A 96 8.30 -9.06 -5.11
N MET A 97 9.02 -7.95 -5.30
CA MET A 97 10.23 -7.94 -6.13
C MET A 97 11.37 -8.78 -5.54
N GLY A 98 11.40 -8.95 -4.23
CA GLY A 98 12.33 -9.84 -3.53
C GLY A 98 11.96 -11.32 -3.55
N GLY A 99 10.77 -11.68 -4.07
CA GLY A 99 10.28 -13.05 -4.11
C GLY A 99 9.75 -13.60 -2.78
N PHE A 100 9.51 -12.72 -1.78
CA PHE A 100 8.94 -13.10 -0.49
C PHE A 100 7.40 -13.18 -0.52
N THR A 101 6.79 -12.46 -1.45
CA THR A 101 5.38 -12.55 -1.79
C THR A 101 5.23 -12.50 -3.30
N SER A 102 4.03 -12.77 -3.84
CA SER A 102 3.81 -12.70 -5.28
C SER A 102 3.53 -11.26 -5.73
N LEU A 103 3.93 -10.92 -6.97
CA LEU A 103 3.50 -9.66 -7.60
C LEU A 103 1.98 -9.55 -7.68
N VAL A 104 1.29 -10.68 -7.84
CA VAL A 104 -0.18 -10.72 -7.86
C VAL A 104 -0.77 -10.24 -6.54
N ASP A 105 -0.16 -10.58 -5.41
CA ASP A 105 -0.63 -10.14 -4.09
C ASP A 105 -0.44 -8.64 -3.89
N TYR A 106 0.65 -8.07 -4.41
CA TYR A 106 0.82 -6.61 -4.46
C TYR A 106 -0.26 -5.94 -5.32
N LEU A 107 -0.52 -6.44 -6.54
CA LEU A 107 -1.56 -5.88 -7.41
C LEU A 107 -2.96 -6.00 -6.78
N ARG A 108 -3.26 -7.09 -6.07
CA ARG A 108 -4.49 -7.25 -5.29
C ARG A 108 -4.59 -6.24 -4.16
N LEU A 109 -3.50 -5.99 -3.44
CA LEU A 109 -3.47 -4.97 -2.39
C LEU A 109 -3.82 -3.58 -2.97
N LEU A 110 -3.24 -3.22 -4.11
CA LEU A 110 -3.57 -1.95 -4.78
C LEU A 110 -5.08 -1.85 -5.05
N LEU A 111 -5.69 -2.90 -5.63
CA LEU A 111 -7.12 -2.92 -5.94
C LEU A 111 -8.02 -2.89 -4.69
N ASN A 112 -7.60 -3.57 -3.62
CA ASN A 112 -8.44 -3.73 -2.43
C ASN A 112 -8.31 -2.57 -1.44
N ALA A 113 -7.14 -1.93 -1.36
CA ALA A 113 -6.85 -0.91 -0.36
C ALA A 113 -6.69 0.50 -0.97
N TYR A 114 -6.08 0.64 -2.16
CA TYR A 114 -5.58 1.93 -2.66
C TYR A 114 -6.41 2.54 -3.79
N VAL A 115 -7.43 1.86 -4.33
CA VAL A 115 -8.32 2.42 -5.38
C VAL A 115 -8.99 3.74 -4.97
N ASN A 116 -9.20 3.93 -3.67
CA ASN A 116 -9.76 5.15 -3.07
C ASN A 116 -8.76 5.84 -2.14
N GLU A 117 -7.45 5.66 -2.37
CA GLU A 117 -6.42 6.40 -1.64
C GLU A 117 -6.69 7.91 -1.74
N LEU A 118 -6.40 8.62 -0.63
CA LEU A 118 -6.54 10.06 -0.53
C LEU A 118 -5.61 10.73 -1.55
N ASP A 119 -5.80 12.03 -1.78
CA ASP A 119 -4.96 12.76 -2.74
C ASP A 119 -3.59 13.14 -2.10
N ASP A 120 -2.95 12.15 -1.46
CA ASP A 120 -1.65 12.21 -0.81
C ASP A 120 -0.53 11.93 -1.83
N GLU A 121 0.17 12.99 -2.25
CA GLU A 121 1.23 12.93 -3.27
C GLU A 121 2.33 11.91 -2.94
N LEU A 122 2.65 11.70 -1.65
CA LEU A 122 3.67 10.75 -1.21
C LEU A 122 3.31 9.31 -1.57
N VAL A 123 2.08 8.89 -1.27
CA VAL A 123 1.61 7.52 -1.48
C VAL A 123 1.48 7.25 -2.98
N TRP A 124 0.81 8.15 -3.70
CA TRP A 124 0.61 8.01 -5.14
C TRP A 124 1.92 7.98 -5.91
N LYS A 125 2.90 8.82 -5.55
CA LYS A 125 4.18 8.84 -6.26
C LYS A 125 4.92 7.49 -6.20
N ASP A 126 4.84 6.77 -5.07
CA ASP A 126 5.46 5.44 -4.95
C ASP A 126 4.72 4.41 -5.80
N ILE A 127 3.38 4.35 -5.65
CA ILE A 127 2.50 3.48 -6.43
C ILE A 127 2.76 3.64 -7.92
N GLU A 128 2.79 4.89 -8.41
CA GLU A 128 2.97 5.18 -9.83
C GLU A 128 4.36 4.79 -10.33
N SER A 129 5.40 5.01 -9.52
CA SER A 129 6.75 4.53 -9.81
C SER A 129 6.78 2.99 -9.90
N ASN A 130 6.10 2.31 -8.98
CA ASN A 130 6.03 0.85 -8.95
C ASN A 130 5.26 0.31 -10.16
N ILE A 131 4.14 0.94 -10.53
CA ILE A 131 3.37 0.66 -11.74
C ILE A 131 4.24 0.81 -13.00
N ILE A 132 4.94 1.93 -13.18
CA ILE A 132 5.82 2.13 -14.34
C ILE A 132 6.87 1.01 -14.43
N ARG A 133 7.51 0.66 -13.32
CA ARG A 133 8.54 -0.39 -13.27
C ARG A 133 7.98 -1.77 -13.62
N ILE A 134 6.79 -2.11 -13.13
CA ILE A 134 6.10 -3.36 -13.48
C ILE A 134 5.80 -3.36 -14.98
N GLY A 135 5.27 -2.25 -15.52
CA GLY A 135 5.01 -2.10 -16.96
C GLY A 135 6.24 -2.39 -17.82
N THR A 136 7.40 -1.80 -17.47
CA THR A 136 8.67 -2.06 -18.16
C THR A 136 9.10 -3.53 -18.11
N LEU A 137 8.83 -4.25 -17.02
CA LEU A 137 9.14 -5.68 -16.95
C LEU A 137 8.24 -6.53 -17.85
N LEU A 138 7.00 -6.07 -18.09
CA LEU A 138 5.99 -6.80 -18.84
C LEU A 138 5.95 -6.42 -20.33
N GLU A 139 6.63 -5.35 -20.74
CA GLU A 139 6.54 -4.77 -22.10
C GLU A 139 6.87 -5.74 -23.24
N TYR A 140 7.72 -6.74 -22.98
CA TYR A 140 8.15 -7.73 -23.97
C TYR A 140 7.13 -8.86 -24.22
N ASP A 141 6.14 -9.02 -23.34
CA ASP A 141 5.02 -9.95 -23.53
C ASP A 141 3.76 -9.14 -23.84
N LYS A 142 3.44 -9.01 -25.13
CA LYS A 142 2.32 -8.18 -25.60
C LYS A 142 0.99 -8.58 -24.96
N GLN A 143 0.72 -9.88 -24.84
CA GLN A 143 -0.57 -10.35 -24.30
C GLN A 143 -0.67 -10.02 -22.81
N LEU A 144 0.39 -10.28 -22.05
CA LEU A 144 0.43 -9.95 -20.63
C LEU A 144 0.39 -8.43 -20.40
N PHE A 145 1.08 -7.68 -21.24
CA PHE A 145 1.09 -6.22 -21.19
C PHE A 145 -0.30 -5.64 -21.48
N ASP A 146 -1.09 -6.22 -22.38
CA ASP A 146 -2.47 -5.79 -22.63
C ASP A 146 -3.35 -5.94 -21.36
N PHE A 147 -3.25 -7.07 -20.65
CA PHE A 147 -3.93 -7.24 -19.37
C PHE A 147 -3.43 -6.26 -18.31
N TYR A 148 -2.12 -6.00 -18.30
CA TYR A 148 -1.53 -5.03 -17.40
C TYR A 148 -2.04 -3.60 -17.66
N ARG A 149 -2.19 -3.19 -18.92
CA ARG A 149 -2.77 -1.88 -19.26
C ARG A 149 -4.22 -1.76 -18.80
N GLN A 150 -5.01 -2.83 -18.95
CA GLN A 150 -6.38 -2.86 -18.42
C GLN A 150 -6.41 -2.70 -16.90
N PHE A 151 -5.51 -3.38 -16.18
CA PHE A 151 -5.34 -3.20 -14.74
C PHE A 151 -5.06 -1.73 -14.39
N VAL A 152 -4.09 -1.09 -15.06
CA VAL A 152 -3.72 0.31 -14.79
C VAL A 152 -4.90 1.26 -15.01
N ILE A 153 -5.68 1.04 -16.08
CA ILE A 153 -6.89 1.83 -16.35
C ILE A 153 -7.94 1.64 -15.24
N CYS A 154 -8.23 0.39 -14.86
CA CYS A 154 -9.21 0.08 -13.81
C CYS A 154 -8.80 0.65 -12.45
N PHE A 155 -7.53 0.51 -12.07
CA PHE A 155 -7.01 1.00 -10.80
C PHE A 155 -7.13 2.52 -10.67
N HIS A 156 -6.84 3.26 -11.73
CA HIS A 156 -6.87 4.73 -11.74
C HIS A 156 -8.24 5.35 -11.99
N GLN A 157 -9.27 4.55 -12.28
CA GLN A 157 -10.58 5.06 -12.68
C GLN A 157 -11.18 6.02 -11.64
N ASN A 158 -11.11 5.69 -10.35
CA ASN A 158 -11.66 6.52 -9.29
C ASN A 158 -10.85 7.81 -9.10
N LEU A 159 -9.52 7.73 -9.20
CA LEU A 159 -8.66 8.93 -9.12
C LEU A 159 -8.96 9.89 -10.28
N TYR A 160 -9.10 9.36 -11.50
CA TYR A 160 -9.44 10.16 -12.68
C TYR A 160 -10.79 10.86 -12.53
N GLN A 161 -11.82 10.16 -12.04
CA GLN A 161 -13.13 10.75 -11.79
C GLN A 161 -13.08 11.91 -10.78
N ARG A 162 -12.16 11.86 -9.82
CA ARG A 162 -11.98 12.93 -8.81
C ARG A 162 -11.13 14.10 -9.31
N LEU A 163 -10.07 13.85 -10.08
CA LEU A 163 -9.11 14.88 -10.50
C LEU A 163 -9.48 15.59 -11.79
N GLY A 164 -10.12 14.88 -12.73
CA GLY A 164 -10.45 15.37 -14.06
C GLY A 164 -9.23 15.73 -14.92
N LEU A 165 -9.49 16.32 -16.09
CA LEU A 165 -8.45 16.80 -17.03
C LEU A 165 -7.87 18.16 -16.64
N THR A 166 -8.66 19.01 -15.97
CA THR A 166 -8.29 20.37 -15.61
C THR A 166 -8.64 20.63 -14.15
N SER A 167 -8.06 21.68 -13.56
CA SER A 167 -8.56 22.18 -12.28
C SER A 167 -10.02 22.64 -12.43
N ASN A 168 -10.81 22.48 -11.37
CA ASN A 168 -12.21 22.92 -11.38
C ASN A 168 -12.27 24.45 -11.37
N ALA A 169 -12.93 25.04 -12.36
CA ALA A 169 -13.05 26.49 -12.52
C ALA A 169 -13.78 27.21 -11.36
N ASN A 170 -14.52 26.46 -10.53
CA ASN A 170 -15.39 26.99 -9.48
C ASN A 170 -14.81 26.92 -8.06
N ASN A 171 -13.62 26.32 -7.88
CA ASN A 171 -12.96 26.23 -6.57
C ASN A 171 -11.66 27.05 -6.56
N GLU A 172 -11.29 27.46 -5.35
CA GLU A 172 -10.03 28.09 -4.95
C GLU A 172 -8.80 27.45 -5.62
N LEU A 173 -7.70 28.23 -5.68
CA LEU A 173 -6.39 27.80 -6.20
C LEU A 173 -6.11 26.34 -5.84
N GLU A 174 -6.05 25.49 -6.85
CA GLU A 174 -5.65 24.10 -6.67
C GLU A 174 -4.29 24.02 -5.97
N SER A 175 -4.15 23.09 -5.02
CA SER A 175 -2.86 22.83 -4.39
C SER A 175 -1.86 22.28 -5.41
N VAL A 176 -0.59 22.68 -5.29
CA VAL A 176 0.48 22.20 -6.18
C VAL A 176 0.57 20.68 -6.19
N ALA A 177 0.37 20.03 -5.03
CA ALA A 177 0.39 18.58 -4.89
C ALA A 177 -0.71 17.90 -5.73
N ARG A 178 -1.95 18.42 -5.66
CA ARG A 178 -3.07 17.90 -6.46
C ARG A 178 -2.84 18.10 -7.96
N GLY A 179 -2.31 19.26 -8.35
CA GLY A 179 -1.95 19.55 -9.73
C GLY A 179 -0.90 18.57 -10.29
N ARG A 180 0.15 18.26 -9.51
CA ARG A 180 1.16 17.27 -9.88
C ARG A 180 0.59 15.87 -9.99
N LEU A 181 -0.26 15.47 -9.04
CA LEU A 181 -0.92 14.17 -9.08
C LEU A 181 -1.74 14.01 -10.37
N ARG A 182 -2.48 15.05 -10.79
CA ARG A 182 -3.17 15.04 -12.08
C ARG A 182 -2.20 14.87 -13.24
N CYS A 183 -1.10 15.62 -13.27
CA CYS A 183 -0.11 15.50 -14.35
C CYS A 183 0.45 14.08 -14.45
N PHE A 184 0.79 13.45 -13.33
CA PHE A 184 1.26 12.06 -13.31
C PHE A 184 0.23 11.10 -13.86
N LEU A 185 -1.00 11.20 -13.35
CA LEU A 185 -2.11 10.37 -13.81
C LEU A 185 -2.34 10.47 -15.33
N LEU A 186 -2.33 11.69 -15.88
CA LEU A 186 -2.54 11.91 -17.31
C LEU A 186 -1.39 11.33 -18.16
N VAL A 187 -0.15 11.40 -17.68
CA VAL A 187 1.00 10.78 -18.36
C VAL A 187 0.87 9.26 -18.37
N ILE A 188 0.48 8.66 -17.25
CA ILE A 188 0.35 7.20 -17.12
C ILE A 188 -0.79 6.68 -17.99
N LEU A 189 -1.96 7.30 -17.90
CA LEU A 189 -3.08 6.95 -18.78
C LEU A 189 -2.72 7.17 -20.25
N GLY A 190 -2.08 8.29 -20.60
CA GLY A 190 -1.64 8.56 -21.97
C GLY A 190 -0.69 7.50 -22.53
N ASN A 191 0.25 7.00 -21.71
CA ASN A 191 1.14 5.92 -22.10
C ASN A 191 0.42 4.57 -22.21
N THR A 192 -0.63 4.32 -21.42
CA THR A 192 -1.43 3.08 -21.55
C THR A 192 -2.29 3.02 -22.81
N PHE A 193 -2.65 4.17 -23.40
CA PHE A 193 -3.45 4.23 -24.62
C PHE A 193 -2.64 4.26 -25.91
N LYS A 194 -1.30 4.29 -25.86
CA LYS A 194 -0.49 4.14 -27.08
C LYS A 194 -0.69 2.74 -27.64
N THR A 195 -1.50 2.65 -28.68
CA THR A 195 -1.52 1.52 -29.60
C THR A 195 -0.33 1.67 -30.54
N ASP A 196 0.39 0.56 -30.77
CA ASP A 196 1.38 0.49 -31.84
C ASP A 196 0.61 0.57 -33.17
N ASP A 197 0.48 1.78 -33.71
CA ASP A 197 0.18 2.02 -35.13
C ASP A 197 1.41 1.76 -35.99
#